data_AF-A0A8T5BV44-F1
#
_entry.id   AF-A0A8T5BV44-F1
#
_cell.length_a   1.000
_cell.length_b   1.000
_cell.length_c   1.000
_cell.angle_alpha   90.00
_cell.angle_beta   90.00
_cell.angle_gamma   90.00
#
_symmetry.space_group_name_H-M   'P 1'
#
loop_
_entity.id
_entity.type
_entity.pdbx_description
1 polymer ?
#
loop_
_entity_poly.entity_id
_entity_poly.type
_entity_poly.pdbx_seq_one_letter_code
_entity_poly.pdbx_strand_id
1 'polypeptide(L)' 'RKTFVRVRVCKRGNDFLAEPISSRGSGLLSTMIKSNGYIVIPENREGMEAGEIVQVHLFDTLEVVE' A
#
# COMPACT_ATOMS: atom_id res chain seq x y z
N ARG A 1 3.57 -1.06 19.18
CA ARG A 1 4.38 -0.82 17.95
C ARG A 1 3.46 -0.62 16.74
N LYS A 2 3.56 0.50 16.02
CA LYS A 2 2.85 0.71 14.73
C LYS A 2 3.62 0.06 13.58
N THR A 3 2.91 -0.70 12.75
CA THR A 3 3.48 -1.31 11.55
C THR A 3 3.05 -0.52 10.32
N PHE A 4 4.03 -0.14 9.50
CA PHE A 4 3.79 0.60 8.25
C PHE A 4 4.01 -0.34 7.08
N VAL A 5 3.00 -0.47 6.23
CA VAL A 5 3.08 -1.28 5.01
C VAL A 5 2.99 -0.37 3.80
N ARG A 6 4.00 -0.44 2.94
CA ARG A 6 4.03 0.31 1.68
C ARG A 6 3.08 -0.33 0.69
N VAL A 7 2.30 0.49 0.02
CA VAL A 7 1.30 0.05 -0.97
C VAL A 7 1.46 0.82 -2.26
N ARG A 8 1.08 0.18 -3.37
CA ARG A 8 0.76 0.85 -4.61
C ARG A 8 -0.74 0.98 -4.71
N VAL A 9 -1.21 2.20 -4.86
CA VAL A 9 -2.62 2.52 -5.08
C VAL A 9 -2.82 2.79 -6.56
N CYS A 10 -3.70 2.01 -7.16
CA CYS A 10 -4.14 2.20 -8.53
C CYS A 10 -5.64 2.44 -8.57
N LYS A 11 -6.07 3.28 -9.52
CA LYS A 11 -7.49 3.45 -9.84
C LYS A 11 -7.83 2.50 -10.98
N ARG A 12 -8.81 1.62 -10.76
CA ARG A 12 -9.35 0.71 -11.78
C ARG A 12 -10.83 1.02 -11.95
N GLY A 13 -11.20 1.62 -13.09
CA GLY A 13 -12.56 2.10 -13.32
C GLY A 13 -12.95 3.16 -12.27
N ASN A 14 -13.93 2.82 -11.42
CA ASN A 14 -14.41 3.71 -10.37
C ASN A 14 -13.86 3.39 -8.97
N ASP A 15 -13.10 2.31 -8.84
CA ASP A 15 -12.58 1.82 -7.56
C ASP A 15 -11.09 2.08 -7.40
N PHE A 16 -10.64 2.12 -6.15
CA PHE A 16 -9.24 2.19 -5.78
C PHE A 16 -8.79 0.86 -5.18
N LEU A 17 -7.69 0.33 -5.68
CA LEU A 17 -7.06 -0.88 -5.16
C LEU A 17 -5.71 -0.52 -4.53
N ALA A 18 -5.47 -1.01 -3.31
CA ALA A 18 -4.20 -0.86 -2.61
C ALA A 18 -3.48 -2.21 -2.55
N GLU A 19 -2.40 -2.34 -3.33
CA GLU A 19 -1.59 -3.57 -3.38
C GLU A 19 -0.33 -3.42 -2.52
N PRO A 20 -0.07 -4.33 -1.57
CA PRO A 20 1.13 -4.26 -0.74
C PRO A 20 2.39 -4.57 -1.55
N ILE A 21 3.41 -3.72 -1.43
CA ILE A 21 4.71 -3.94 -2.06
C ILE A 21 5.52 -4.89 -1.17
N SER A 22 5.74 -6.12 -1.63
CA SER A 22 6.56 -7.09 -0.89
C SER A 22 8.02 -6.64 -0.82
N SER A 23 8.63 -6.74 0.36
CA SER A 23 10.07 -6.47 0.57
C SER A 23 10.98 -7.67 0.23
N ARG A 24 10.41 -8.80 -0.23
CA ARG A 24 11.18 -9.99 -0.58
C ARG A 24 11.90 -9.75 -1.91
N GLY A 25 13.18 -9.38 -1.83
CA GLY A 25 14.09 -9.45 -2.98
C GLY A 25 14.39 -8.16 -3.71
N SER A 26 14.02 -6.99 -3.20
CA SER A 26 14.40 -5.71 -3.81
C SER A 26 15.01 -4.77 -2.76
N GLY A 27 16.16 -4.16 -3.06
CA GLY A 27 16.99 -3.41 -2.10
C GLY A 27 16.24 -2.34 -1.29
N LEU A 28 16.83 -1.87 -0.18
CA LEU A 28 16.19 -1.06 0.87
C LEU A 28 15.22 0.04 0.38
N LEU A 29 15.56 0.73 -0.71
CA LEU A 29 14.81 1.85 -1.28
C LEU A 29 13.85 1.46 -2.41
N SER A 30 14.04 0.30 -3.03
CA SER A 30 13.26 -0.12 -4.20
C SER A 30 11.76 -0.19 -3.94
N THR A 31 11.36 -0.54 -2.72
CA THR A 31 9.94 -0.61 -2.35
C THR A 31 9.32 0.77 -2.23
N MET A 32 10.07 1.78 -1.79
CA MET A 32 9.59 3.17 -1.75
C MET A 32 9.33 3.71 -3.16
N ILE A 33 10.26 3.46 -4.10
CA ILE A 33 10.12 3.90 -5.50
C ILE A 33 8.91 3.23 -6.19
N LYS A 34 8.57 2.00 -5.79
CA LYS A 34 7.47 1.23 -6.40
C LYS A 34 6.10 1.52 -5.76
N SER A 35 6.07 2.21 -4.63
CA SER A 35 4.86 2.58 -3.88
C SER A 35 4.55 4.05 -4.05
N ASN A 36 3.27 4.41 -3.98
CA ASN A 36 2.81 5.80 -3.92
C ASN A 36 2.05 6.12 -2.61
N GLY A 37 1.96 5.14 -1.70
CA GLY A 37 1.35 5.31 -0.39
C GLY A 37 1.77 4.27 0.62
N TYR A 38 1.24 4.41 1.84
CA TYR A 38 1.38 3.43 2.90
C TYR A 38 0.12 3.34 3.75
N ILE A 39 -0.05 2.20 4.42
CA ILE A 39 -1.08 1.96 5.43
C ILE A 39 -0.43 1.79 6.80
N VAL A 40 -1.20 2.09 7.85
CA VAL A 40 -0.79 1.89 9.24
C VAL A 40 -1.62 0.77 9.83
N ILE A 41 -0.99 -0.34 10.17
CA ILE A 41 -1.67 -1.46 10.83
C ILE A 41 -1.75 -1.16 12.33
N PRO A 42 -2.96 -1.14 12.92
CA PRO A 42 -3.16 -0.98 14.35
C PRO A 42 -2.41 -2.04 15.17
N GLU A 43 -1.95 -1.68 16.36
CA GLU A 43 -1.10 -2.56 17.17
C GLU A 43 -1.82 -3.83 17.66
N ASN A 44 -3.16 -3.81 17.68
CA ASN A 44 -4.03 -4.92 18.04
C ASN A 44 -4.34 -5.87 16.87
N ARG A 45 -3.70 -5.69 15.71
CA ARG A 45 -3.92 -6.52 14.52
C ARG A 45 -2.60 -7.02 13.94
N GLU A 46 -2.55 -8.30 13.60
CA GLU A 46 -1.39 -8.91 12.94
C GLU A 46 -1.26 -8.47 11.47
N GLY A 47 -2.38 -8.09 10.85
CA GLY A 47 -2.46 -7.76 9.44
C GLY A 47 -3.81 -7.20 9.04
N MET A 48 -3.99 -7.01 7.73
CA MET A 48 -5.26 -6.67 7.09
C MET A 48 -5.59 -7.76 6.08
N GLU A 49 -6.88 -8.04 5.89
CA GLU A 49 -7.33 -9.07 4.95
C GLU A 49 -7.50 -8.51 3.54
N ALA A 50 -7.39 -9.39 2.54
CA ALA A 50 -7.64 -9.00 1.15
C ALA A 50 -9.11 -8.59 0.98
N GLY A 51 -9.34 -7.43 0.35
CA GLY A 51 -10.68 -6.86 0.17
C GLY A 51 -11.17 -6.02 1.36
N GLU A 52 -10.40 -5.93 2.44
CA GLU A 52 -10.69 -4.98 3.50
C GLU A 52 -10.52 -3.54 3.02
N ILE A 53 -11.43 -2.65 3.41
CA ILE A 53 -11.29 -1.22 3.14
C ILE A 53 -10.27 -0.63 4.11
N VAL A 54 -9.24 0.01 3.58
CA VAL A 54 -8.12 0.54 4.36
C VAL A 54 -7.94 2.03 4.10
N GLN A 55 -7.48 2.76 5.11
CA GLN A 55 -7.06 4.14 4.94
C GLN A 55 -5.62 4.17 4.42
N VAL A 56 -5.43 4.71 3.21
CA VAL A 56 -4.10 4.90 2.64
C VAL A 56 -3.65 6.34 2.80
N HIS A 57 -2.41 6.51 3.25
CA HIS A 57 -1.70 7.78 3.22
C HIS A 57 -0.86 7.83 1.94
N LEU A 58 -1.33 8.62 0.97
CA LEU A 58 -0.59 8.85 -0.27
C LEU A 58 0.54 9.85 -0.03
N PHE A 59 1.67 9.60 -0.68
CA PHE A 59 2.79 10.55 -0.75
C PHE A 59 3.21 10.83 -2.19
N ASP A 60 2.59 10.16 -3.17
CA ASP A 60 2.77 10.36 -4.61
C ASP A 60 1.42 10.24 -5.33
N THR A 61 1.42 10.50 -6.63
CA THR A 61 0.26 10.48 -7.52
C THR A 61 -0.33 9.08 -7.70
N LEU A 62 -1.62 9.04 -8.05
CA LEU A 62 -2.34 7.80 -8.31
C LEU A 62 -2.05 7.30 -9.72
N GLU A 63 -1.70 6.03 -9.83
CA GLU A 63 -1.60 5.34 -11.12
C GLU A 63 -3.03 5.04 -11.60
N VAL A 64 -3.42 5.60 -12.75
CA VAL A 64 -4.69 5.26 -13.41
C VAL A 64 -4.42 4.07 -14.33
N VAL A 65 -5.10 2.96 -14.08
CA VAL A 65 -5.01 1.76 -14.93
C VAL A 65 -6.34 1.64 -15.67
N GLU A 66 -6.30 1.84 -16.98
CA GLU A 66 -7.46 1.64 -17.89
C GLU A 66 -7.88 0.16 -17.95
#